data_AF-A0A0G0G449-F1
#
_entry.id   AF-A0A0G0G449-F1
#
_cell.length_a   1.000
_cell.length_b   1.000
_cell.length_c   1.000
_cell.angle_alpha   90.00
_cell.angle_beta   90.00
_cell.angle_gamma   90.00
#
_symmetry.space_group_name_H-M   'P 1'
#
loop_
_entity.id
_entity.type
_entity.pdbx_description
1 polymer ?
#
loop_
_entity_poly.entity_id
_entity_poly.type
_entity_poly.pdbx_seq_one_letter_code
_entity_poly.pdbx_strand_id
1 'polypeptide(L)'
;MNITTRQTWIVFIVTCLLIVTTAAVGIRGCNKNVKAKTSSTQPTNSLPATVEALVLTYEGITPCSSFVGWSYKVRTDGHPLRIKYKGCEWVERPSEGNFEAPKTFEPGDALFASPDLLHPNVRVQVYKKIQIQIRP
;
A
#
# COMPACT_ATOMS: atom_id res chain seq x y z
N MET A 1 19.58 -43.75 24.55
CA MET A 1 19.07 -42.57 23.82
C MET A 1 17.58 -42.46 24.07
N ASN A 2 17.17 -41.45 24.85
CA ASN A 2 15.85 -41.34 25.46
C ASN A 2 14.73 -41.13 24.43
N ILE A 3 13.69 -41.96 24.52
CA ILE A 3 12.48 -41.95 23.67
C ILE A 3 11.80 -40.57 23.69
N THR A 4 11.87 -39.86 24.81
CA THR A 4 11.36 -38.50 24.99
C THR A 4 11.99 -37.47 24.06
N THR A 5 13.27 -37.63 23.71
CA THR A 5 13.95 -36.72 22.78
C THR A 5 13.57 -37.00 21.33
N ARG A 6 13.12 -38.21 20.96
CA ARG A 6 12.65 -38.46 19.59
C ARG A 6 11.25 -37.90 19.35
N GLN A 7 10.40 -37.92 20.38
CA GLN A 7 9.02 -37.48 20.28
C GLN A 7 8.90 -35.95 20.11
N THR A 8 9.78 -35.17 20.74
CA THR A 8 9.79 -33.71 20.58
C THR A 8 10.21 -33.25 19.19
N TRP A 9 11.17 -33.95 18.56
CA TRP A 9 11.64 -33.60 17.22
C TRP A 9 10.59 -33.92 16.14
N ILE A 10 9.85 -35.02 16.30
CA ILE A 10 8.77 -35.39 15.37
C ILE A 10 7.65 -34.34 15.41
N VAL A 11 7.24 -33.88 16.58
CA VAL A 11 6.20 -32.85 16.72
C VAL A 11 6.65 -31.52 16.10
N PHE A 12 7.92 -31.13 16.28
CA PHE A 12 8.47 -29.90 15.71
C PHE A 12 8.49 -29.94 14.17
N ILE A 13 8.93 -31.06 13.58
CA ILE A 13 8.99 -31.25 12.13
C ILE A 13 7.57 -31.23 11.52
N VAL A 14 6.61 -31.92 12.13
CA VAL A 14 5.22 -31.96 11.65
C VAL A 14 4.58 -30.57 11.73
N THR A 15 4.86 -29.80 12.79
CA THR A 15 4.33 -28.44 12.96
C THR A 15 4.91 -27.48 11.92
N CYS A 16 6.23 -27.54 11.66
CA CYS A 16 6.85 -26.75 10.60
C CYS A 16 6.30 -27.09 9.20
N LEU A 17 6.06 -28.37 8.91
CA LEU A 17 5.48 -28.80 7.63
C LEU A 17 4.05 -28.28 7.44
N LEU A 18 3.22 -28.28 8.49
CA LEU A 18 1.86 -27.74 8.44
C LEU A 18 1.85 -26.23 8.12
N ILE A 19 2.73 -25.45 8.74
CA ILE A 19 2.83 -23.99 8.49
C ILE A 19 3.25 -23.70 7.05
N VAL A 20 4.17 -24.48 6.48
CA VAL A 20 4.63 -24.32 5.09
C VAL A 20 3.49 -24.64 4.10
N THR A 21 2.65 -25.65 4.38
CA THR A 21 1.54 -25.99 3.48
C THR A 21 0.44 -24.93 3.42
N THR A 22 0.22 -24.16 4.48
CA THR A 22 -0.78 -23.07 4.48
C THR A 22 -0.35 -21.82 3.70
N ALA A 23 0.94 -21.64 3.43
CA ALA A 23 1.45 -20.48 2.69
C ALA A 23 1.35 -20.63 1.15
N ALA A 24 0.97 -21.80 0.63
CA ALA A 24 0.95 -22.08 -0.81
C ALA A 24 -0.42 -21.88 -1.49
N VAL A 25 -1.50 -21.59 -0.74
CA VAL A 25 -2.83 -21.32 -1.32
C VAL A 25 -3.01 -19.81 -1.51
N GLY A 26 -2.37 -19.24 -2.52
CA GLY A 26 -2.49 -17.80 -2.72
C GLY A 26 -1.93 -17.19 -3.99
N ILE A 27 -1.72 -17.94 -5.08
CA ILE A 27 -1.32 -17.31 -6.37
C ILE A 27 -1.93 -18.06 -7.56
N ARG A 28 -2.97 -17.50 -8.16
CA ARG A 28 -3.51 -17.69 -9.54
C ARG A 28 -4.81 -16.89 -9.62
N GLY A 29 -5.01 -15.84 -10.40
CA GLY A 29 -4.25 -15.12 -11.41
C GLY A 29 -5.24 -14.13 -12.04
N CYS A 30 -4.91 -12.84 -12.17
CA CYS A 30 -5.80 -11.89 -12.83
C CYS A 30 -5.66 -12.02 -14.34
N ASN A 31 -6.59 -12.78 -14.93
CA ASN A 31 -6.75 -12.96 -16.37
C ASN A 31 -7.29 -11.68 -17.02
N LYS A 32 -6.71 -11.30 -18.16
CA LYS A 32 -7.10 -10.14 -18.98
C LYS A 32 -8.38 -10.47 -19.74
N ASN A 33 -9.43 -9.66 -19.61
CA ASN A 33 -10.50 -9.52 -20.62
C ASN A 33 -11.35 -8.28 -20.31
N VAL A 34 -10.91 -7.09 -20.77
CA VAL A 34 -11.78 -5.92 -20.82
C VAL A 34 -12.54 -5.97 -22.14
N LYS A 35 -13.79 -6.43 -22.05
CA LYS A 35 -14.77 -6.40 -23.13
C LYS A 35 -15.30 -4.97 -23.25
N ALA A 36 -15.00 -4.30 -24.36
CA ALA A 36 -15.65 -3.04 -24.71
C ALA A 36 -17.13 -3.28 -24.97
N LYS A 37 -18.02 -2.53 -24.31
CA LYS A 37 -19.45 -2.46 -24.65
C LYS A 37 -20.00 -1.05 -24.42
N THR A 38 -19.99 -0.30 -25.52
CA THR A 38 -21.03 0.59 -26.07
C THR A 38 -22.17 1.05 -25.15
N SER A 39 -22.20 2.38 -24.95
CA SER A 39 -23.32 3.33 -24.84
C SER A 39 -24.59 3.00 -24.06
N SER A 40 -24.99 3.90 -23.14
CA SER A 40 -26.37 4.43 -23.10
C SER A 40 -26.41 5.67 -22.20
N THR A 41 -26.74 6.82 -22.78
CA THR A 41 -27.09 8.04 -22.05
C THR A 41 -28.49 7.87 -21.47
N GLN A 42 -28.63 7.92 -20.14
CA GLN A 42 -29.93 8.00 -19.48
C GLN A 42 -29.82 8.91 -18.24
N PRO A 43 -30.80 9.83 -18.02
CA PRO A 43 -30.67 10.91 -17.06
C PRO A 43 -30.75 10.33 -15.65
N THR A 44 -29.68 10.50 -14.88
CA THR A 44 -29.63 9.96 -13.52
C THR A 44 -29.94 11.10 -12.55
N ASN A 45 -31.03 10.92 -11.80
CA ASN A 45 -31.34 11.66 -10.58
C ASN A 45 -30.05 12.04 -9.87
N SER A 46 -29.89 13.33 -9.56
CA SER A 46 -28.74 13.87 -8.83
C SER A 46 -28.68 13.27 -7.43
N LEU A 47 -28.09 12.07 -7.34
CA LEU A 47 -27.48 11.56 -6.13
C LEU A 47 -26.51 12.63 -5.63
N PRO A 48 -26.39 12.82 -4.30
CA PRO A 48 -25.44 13.79 -3.76
C PRO A 48 -24.06 13.52 -4.36
N ALA A 49 -23.51 14.54 -5.04
CA ALA A 49 -22.22 14.42 -5.69
C ALA A 49 -21.17 14.12 -4.61
N THR A 50 -20.56 12.93 -4.68
CA THR A 50 -19.47 12.56 -3.78
C THR A 50 -18.17 13.02 -4.42
N VAL A 51 -17.51 13.99 -3.80
CA VAL A 51 -16.25 14.55 -4.29
C VAL A 51 -15.10 14.01 -3.43
N GLU A 52 -14.03 13.56 -4.09
CA GLU A 52 -12.79 13.20 -3.39
C GLU A 52 -12.02 14.47 -3.01
N ALA A 53 -11.68 14.62 -1.73
CA ALA A 53 -10.82 15.68 -1.23
C ALA A 53 -9.55 15.10 -0.60
N LEU A 54 -8.46 15.87 -0.67
CA LEU A 54 -7.16 15.55 -0.10
C LEU A 54 -6.93 16.41 1.14
N VAL A 55 -6.79 15.78 2.31
CA VAL A 55 -6.47 16.46 3.56
C VAL A 55 -5.01 16.17 3.89
N LEU A 56 -4.18 17.21 4.02
CA LEU A 56 -2.79 17.06 4.43
C LEU A 56 -2.75 16.53 5.86
N THR A 57 -2.15 15.35 6.06
CA THR A 57 -2.02 14.72 7.39
C THR A 57 -0.61 14.81 7.94
N TYR A 58 0.39 14.95 7.07
CA TYR A 58 1.78 15.04 7.47
C TYR A 58 2.61 15.78 6.42
N GLU A 59 3.58 16.56 6.87
CA GLU A 59 4.62 17.17 6.06
C GLU A 59 5.98 17.05 6.76
N GLY A 60 7.02 16.70 6.02
CA GLY A 60 8.38 16.58 6.54
C GLY A 60 9.44 16.49 5.44
N ILE A 61 10.71 16.34 5.84
CA ILE A 61 11.87 16.21 4.94
C ILE A 61 12.50 14.83 5.14
N THR A 62 12.84 14.12 4.06
CA THR A 62 13.50 12.81 4.16
C THR A 62 14.90 12.87 4.77
N PRO A 63 15.36 11.82 5.47
CA PRO A 63 14.61 10.63 5.85
C PRO A 63 13.61 10.94 6.98
N CYS A 64 12.37 10.51 6.82
CA CYS A 64 11.31 10.75 7.80
C CYS A 64 10.33 9.58 7.87
N SER A 65 9.40 9.64 8.81
CA SER A 65 8.38 8.61 9.00
C SER A 65 7.02 9.22 9.31
N SER A 66 5.96 8.56 8.86
CA SER A 66 4.58 8.97 9.14
C SER A 66 3.65 7.77 9.07
N PHE A 67 2.56 7.84 9.83
CA PHE A 67 1.53 6.81 9.80
C PHE A 67 0.72 6.88 8.49
N VAL A 68 0.62 5.74 7.81
CA VAL A 68 -0.23 5.54 6.64
C VAL A 68 -1.16 4.36 6.90
N GLY A 69 -2.44 4.64 7.15
CA GLY A 69 -3.43 3.60 7.48
C GLY A 69 -4.77 3.76 6.80
N TRP A 70 -4.81 4.53 5.72
CA TRP A 70 -6.02 4.89 4.98
C TRP A 70 -5.68 5.08 3.50
N SER A 71 -6.67 5.27 2.64
CA SER A 71 -6.40 5.70 1.26
C SER A 71 -5.69 7.04 1.27
N TYR A 72 -4.46 7.10 0.78
CA TYR A 72 -3.62 8.31 0.82
C TYR A 72 -2.99 8.63 -0.54
N LYS A 73 -2.46 9.83 -0.65
CA LYS A 73 -1.60 10.28 -1.75
C LYS A 73 -0.37 10.96 -1.17
N VAL A 74 0.81 10.62 -1.69
CA VAL A 74 2.05 11.32 -1.35
C VAL A 74 2.35 12.35 -2.42
N ARG A 75 2.97 13.48 -2.05
CA ARG A 75 3.58 14.44 -2.97
C ARG A 75 5.00 14.73 -2.54
N THR A 76 5.86 14.98 -3.51
CA THR A 76 7.24 15.43 -3.34
C THR A 76 7.52 16.63 -4.23
N ASP A 77 8.64 17.31 -3.99
CA ASP A 77 9.09 18.47 -4.78
C ASP A 77 9.67 18.08 -6.16
N GLY A 78 9.13 17.03 -6.81
CA GLY A 78 9.60 16.55 -8.11
C GLY A 78 10.84 15.67 -8.08
N HIS A 79 11.21 15.15 -6.90
CA HIS A 79 12.29 14.18 -6.74
C HIS A 79 11.75 12.76 -6.45
N PRO A 80 12.46 11.71 -6.89
CA PRO A 80 12.05 10.34 -6.61
C PRO A 80 12.05 10.06 -5.11
N LEU A 81 11.24 9.08 -4.70
CA LEU A 81 11.05 8.73 -3.31
C LEU A 81 10.98 7.22 -3.18
N ARG A 82 11.61 6.65 -2.16
CA ARG A 82 11.38 5.26 -1.76
C ARG A 82 10.64 5.21 -0.45
N ILE A 83 9.69 4.30 -0.36
CA ILE A 83 8.80 4.16 0.80
C ILE A 83 8.90 2.74 1.32
N LYS A 84 9.16 2.58 2.62
CA LYS A 84 9.12 1.28 3.30
C LYS A 84 7.87 1.20 4.15
N TYR A 85 6.95 0.33 3.74
CA TYR A 85 5.76 0.01 4.53
C TYR A 85 6.07 -1.09 5.54
N LYS A 86 5.25 -1.16 6.59
CA LYS A 86 5.34 -2.25 7.57
C LYS A 86 5.26 -3.62 6.87
N GLY A 87 6.23 -4.49 7.16
CA GLY A 87 6.30 -5.84 6.59
C GLY A 87 6.62 -5.91 5.09
N CYS A 88 6.93 -4.78 4.44
CA CYS A 88 7.24 -4.71 3.02
C CYS A 88 8.70 -4.30 2.77
N GLU A 89 9.22 -4.69 1.60
CA GLU A 89 10.45 -4.13 1.04
C GLU A 89 10.27 -2.67 0.61
N TRP A 90 11.40 -2.00 0.35
CA TRP A 90 11.38 -0.64 -0.20
C TRP A 90 10.66 -0.61 -1.55
N VAL A 91 9.69 0.30 -1.68
CA VAL A 91 8.97 0.56 -2.91
C VAL A 91 9.49 1.87 -3.50
N GLU A 92 10.16 1.77 -4.63
CA GLU A 92 10.62 2.93 -5.40
C GLU A 92 9.43 3.65 -6.07
N ARG A 93 9.44 4.98 -6.01
CA ARG A 93 8.49 5.86 -6.69
C ARG A 93 9.26 6.85 -7.55
N PRO A 94 8.93 6.96 -8.84
CA PRO A 94 9.54 7.95 -9.73
C PRO A 94 9.27 9.38 -9.23
N SER A 95 10.02 10.37 -9.71
CA SER A 95 9.80 11.79 -9.39
C SER A 95 8.43 12.32 -9.81
N GLU A 96 7.87 11.74 -10.88
CA GLU A 96 6.61 12.15 -11.48
C GLU A 96 5.63 10.98 -11.56
N GLY A 97 4.34 11.30 -11.50
CA GLY A 97 3.26 10.33 -11.66
C GLY A 97 2.35 10.25 -10.44
N ASN A 98 1.55 9.18 -10.38
CA ASN A 98 0.58 9.01 -9.31
C ASN A 98 1.17 8.22 -8.14
N PHE A 99 1.43 8.89 -7.03
CA PHE A 99 1.94 8.30 -5.77
C PHE A 99 0.78 7.83 -4.90
N GLU A 100 -0.04 6.97 -5.47
CA GLU A 100 -1.09 6.31 -4.71
C GLU A 100 -0.53 5.21 -3.82
N ALA A 101 -1.21 5.02 -2.71
CA ALA A 101 -1.01 3.87 -1.86
C ALA A 101 -1.03 2.57 -2.69
N PRO A 102 -0.12 1.62 -2.43
CA PRO A 102 -0.25 0.28 -2.99
C PRO A 102 -1.63 -0.30 -2.66
N LYS A 103 -2.18 -1.20 -3.47
CA LYS A 103 -3.47 -1.84 -3.11
C LYS A 103 -3.34 -2.86 -1.98
N THR A 104 -2.12 -3.30 -1.68
CA THR A 104 -1.81 -4.43 -0.81
C THR A 104 -1.01 -4.04 0.45
N PHE A 105 -0.98 -2.75 0.82
CA PHE A 105 -0.24 -2.32 2.02
C PHE A 105 -1.08 -2.51 3.29
N GLU A 106 -0.42 -2.87 4.38
CA GLU A 106 -1.03 -2.89 5.71
C GLU A 106 -0.94 -1.53 6.39
N PRO A 107 -1.97 -1.09 7.12
CA PRO A 107 -1.92 0.11 7.94
C PRO A 107 -0.75 0.11 8.93
N GLY A 108 0.01 1.20 8.99
CA GLY A 108 1.10 1.36 9.93
C GLY A 108 2.02 2.52 9.60
N ASP A 109 3.12 2.63 10.35
CA ASP A 109 4.17 3.59 10.05
C ASP A 109 4.89 3.22 8.75
N ALA A 110 5.10 4.22 7.90
CA ALA A 110 5.94 4.12 6.72
C ALA A 110 7.17 5.02 6.86
N LEU A 111 8.30 4.51 6.38
CA LEU A 111 9.55 5.27 6.26
C LEU A 111 9.65 5.85 4.86
N PHE A 112 10.01 7.12 4.76
CA PHE A 112 10.22 7.84 3.50
C PHE A 112 11.69 8.22 3.41
N ALA A 113 12.32 7.90 2.28
CA ALA A 113 13.71 8.26 2.02
C ALA A 113 13.87 8.65 0.55
N SER A 114 14.83 9.52 0.26
CA SER A 114 15.27 9.73 -1.12
C SER A 114 16.17 8.56 -1.55
N PRO A 115 15.97 8.01 -2.76
CA PRO A 115 16.93 7.10 -3.38
C PRO A 115 18.07 7.87 -4.09
N ASP A 116 17.92 9.18 -4.29
CA ASP A 116 18.92 10.03 -4.95
C ASP A 116 19.95 10.55 -3.94
N LEU A 117 21.22 10.19 -4.15
CA LEU A 117 22.34 10.61 -3.31
C LEU A 117 22.67 12.10 -3.46
N LEU A 118 22.32 12.72 -4.59
CA LEU A 118 22.51 14.16 -4.81
C LEU A 118 21.42 14.98 -4.11
N HIS A 119 20.25 14.37 -3.88
CA HIS A 119 19.10 14.99 -3.23
C HIS A 119 18.62 14.12 -2.06
N PRO A 120 19.40 13.97 -0.97
CA PRO A 120 19.03 13.12 0.16
C PRO A 120 17.82 13.65 0.95
N ASN A 121 17.59 14.97 0.86
CA ASN A 121 16.59 15.71 1.63
C ASN A 121 15.48 16.20 0.69
N VAL A 122 14.40 15.43 0.59
CA VAL A 122 13.24 15.72 -0.27
C VAL A 122 12.04 16.01 0.63
N ARG A 123 11.25 17.03 0.30
CA ARG A 123 9.99 17.29 0.99
C ARG A 123 8.99 16.18 0.67
N VAL A 124 8.31 15.70 1.71
CA VAL A 124 7.27 14.69 1.62
C VAL A 124 6.01 15.23 2.26
N GLN A 125 4.93 15.24 1.50
CA GLN A 125 3.59 15.60 1.98
C GLN A 125 2.67 14.39 1.81
N VAL A 126 2.06 13.95 2.92
CA VAL A 126 1.13 12.82 2.93
C VAL A 126 -0.28 13.37 3.10
N TYR A 127 -1.16 13.03 2.16
CA TYR A 127 -2.56 13.44 2.15
C TYR A 127 -3.47 12.25 2.36
N LYS A 128 -4.43 12.34 3.27
CA LYS A 128 -5.56 11.42 3.37
C LYS A 128 -6.60 11.74 2.31
N LYS A 129 -7.04 10.74 1.55
CA LYS A 129 -8.20 10.84 0.66
C LYS A 129 -9.47 10.71 1.51
N ILE A 130 -10.37 11.68 1.42
CA ILE A 130 -11.70 11.64 2.03
C ILE A 130 -12.77 11.82 0.97
N GLN A 131 -13.96 11.26 1.22
CA GLN A 131 -15.13 11.46 0.37
C GLN A 131 -16.06 12.46 1.05
N ILE A 132 -16.40 13.54 0.36
CA ILE A 132 -17.31 14.58 0.84
C ILE A 132 -18.61 14.46 0.05
N GLN A 133 -19.73 14.32 0.76
CA GLN A 133 -21.05 14.41 0.13
C GLN A 133 -21.46 15.87 0.05
N ILE A 134 -21.61 16.39 -1.17
CA ILE A 134 -22.17 17.72 -1.37
C ILE A 134 -23.69 17.55 -1.43
N ARG A 135 -24.38 18.05 -0.41
CA ARG A 135 -25.84 18.21 -0.47
C ARG A 135 -26.14 19.42 -1.37
N PRO A 136 -27.04 19.30 -2.35
CA PRO A 136 -27.43 20.41 -3.21
C PRO A 136 -28.09 21.55 -2.42
#